data_AF-A0A0C3B303-F1
#
_entry.id   AF-A0A0C3B303-F1
#
_cell.length_a   1.000
_cell.length_b   1.000
_cell.length_c   1.000
_cell.angle_alpha   90.00
_cell.angle_beta   90.00
_cell.angle_gamma   90.00
#
_symmetry.space_group_name_H-M   'P 1'
#
loop_
_entity.id
_entity.type
_entity.pdbx_description
1 polymer ?
#
loop_
_entity_poly.entity_id
_entity_poly.type
_entity_poly.pdbx_seq_one_letter_code
_entity_poly.pdbx_strand_id
1 'polypeptide(L)'
;MPHLHTLVISNGSVLEFFKVPNLVCFESDSIPPGHSQFPDSLASKLEALTVPGWFLCAWNDILTQYSKERHGLWNLKMLRVTPGQVQIQPKAPLKFSNLRYISFKEDIDNHRSRKRIIGDSLLNHFLLEMLYSPENCPHLHTIATTTYPNWALAIGVFHRRNSDKGVSPISSFRLCGQPQVVILSLVSRAIEAAASSSQDIISAAVEVDRSLHKRWALRFLNKPAKSALWPDMSLA
;
A
#
# COMPACT_ATOMS: atom_id res chain seq x y z
N MET A 1 -3.22 9.74 -29.76
CA MET A 1 -4.65 9.37 -29.63
C MET A 1 -5.34 10.42 -28.76
N PRO A 2 -6.00 11.43 -29.34
CA PRO A 2 -6.48 12.59 -28.57
C PRO A 2 -7.71 12.29 -27.69
N HIS A 3 -8.48 11.24 -27.97
CA HIS A 3 -9.69 10.90 -27.21
C HIS A 3 -9.49 9.77 -26.20
N LEU A 4 -8.27 9.24 -26.05
CA LEU A 4 -8.01 8.13 -25.13
C LEU A 4 -7.97 8.64 -23.69
N HIS A 5 -8.98 8.24 -22.90
CA HIS A 5 -9.15 8.62 -21.50
C HIS A 5 -8.56 7.59 -20.52
N THR A 6 -8.66 6.30 -20.88
CA THR A 6 -8.18 5.18 -20.08
C THR A 6 -7.22 4.34 -20.89
N LEU A 7 -6.07 4.01 -20.31
CA LEU A 7 -5.07 3.15 -20.91
C LEU A 7 -4.72 2.04 -19.93
N VAL A 8 -4.89 0.80 -20.37
CA VAL A 8 -4.51 -0.41 -19.63
C VAL A 8 -3.47 -1.13 -20.47
N ILE A 9 -2.29 -1.35 -19.90
CA ILE A 9 -1.20 -2.07 -20.58
C ILE A 9 -0.61 -3.11 -19.63
N SER A 10 -0.33 -4.30 -20.15
CA SER A 10 0.29 -5.36 -19.34
C SER A 10 1.80 -5.21 -19.22
N ASN A 11 2.45 -4.43 -20.10
CA ASN A 11 3.88 -4.16 -20.09
C ASN A 11 4.15 -2.68 -20.40
N GLY A 12 4.71 -1.97 -19.42
CA GLY A 12 5.00 -0.54 -19.48
C GLY A 12 6.27 -0.13 -20.25
N SER A 13 6.94 -1.04 -20.97
CA SER A 13 8.18 -0.73 -21.72
C SER A 13 8.03 0.41 -22.75
N VAL A 14 6.79 0.71 -23.16
CA VAL A 14 6.47 1.74 -24.16
C VAL A 14 5.92 3.03 -23.57
N LEU A 15 5.99 3.20 -22.24
CA LEU A 15 5.46 4.35 -21.50
C LEU A 15 5.90 5.71 -22.07
N GLU A 16 7.17 5.80 -22.48
CA GLU A 16 7.78 7.03 -22.99
C GLU A 16 7.29 7.45 -24.39
N PHE A 17 6.74 6.51 -25.16
CA PHE A 17 6.28 6.77 -26.53
C PHE A 17 4.82 7.22 -26.60
N PHE A 18 4.08 7.15 -25.49
CA PHE A 18 2.66 7.51 -25.49
C PHE A 18 2.45 9.02 -25.45
N LYS A 19 1.95 9.55 -26.57
CA LYS A 19 1.35 10.90 -26.65
C LYS A 19 -0.17 10.78 -26.51
N VAL A 20 -0.62 10.71 -25.26
CA VAL A 20 -2.04 10.61 -24.88
C VAL A 20 -2.42 11.80 -23.99
N PRO A 21 -2.58 13.00 -24.57
CA PRO A 21 -2.67 14.25 -23.82
C PRO A 21 -3.95 14.37 -22.99
N ASN A 22 -4.94 13.48 -23.14
CA ASN A 22 -6.20 13.51 -22.39
C ASN A 22 -6.38 12.25 -21.53
N LEU A 23 -5.29 11.55 -21.24
CA LEU A 23 -5.32 10.37 -20.38
C LEU A 23 -5.59 10.78 -18.93
N VAL A 24 -6.60 10.15 -18.35
CA VAL A 24 -7.07 10.39 -16.97
C VAL A 24 -6.86 9.14 -16.11
N CYS A 25 -6.94 7.95 -16.72
CA CYS A 25 -6.75 6.69 -16.04
C CYS A 25 -5.62 5.89 -16.70
N PHE A 26 -4.63 5.47 -15.90
CA PHE A 26 -3.55 4.60 -16.36
C PHE A 26 -3.45 3.37 -15.47
N GLU A 27 -3.39 2.19 -16.10
CA GLU A 27 -3.19 0.94 -15.39
C GLU A 27 -2.08 0.11 -16.05
N SER A 28 -1.10 -0.28 -15.23
CA SER A 28 -0.04 -1.21 -15.63
C SER A 28 0.43 -2.03 -14.45
N ASP A 29 0.30 -3.35 -14.56
CA ASP A 29 0.73 -4.29 -13.51
C ASP A 29 2.22 -4.63 -13.60
N SER A 30 2.83 -4.39 -14.77
CA SER A 30 4.27 -4.61 -14.99
C SER A 30 4.88 -3.41 -15.70
N ILE A 31 5.86 -2.79 -15.06
CA ILE A 31 6.75 -1.81 -15.66
C ILE A 31 8.15 -2.44 -15.54
N PRO A 32 8.99 -2.42 -16.58
CA PRO A 32 10.33 -2.97 -16.46
C PRO A 32 11.24 -2.05 -15.64
N PRO A 33 12.21 -2.63 -14.89
CA PRO A 33 13.22 -1.86 -14.18
C PRO A 33 14.05 -1.08 -15.20
N GLY A 34 14.09 0.25 -15.08
CA GLY A 34 14.69 1.16 -16.06
C GLY A 34 13.83 2.40 -16.27
N HIS A 35 12.52 2.31 -16.06
CA HIS A 35 11.65 3.47 -15.95
C HIS A 35 11.51 3.88 -14.49
N SER A 36 11.71 5.17 -14.21
CA SER A 36 11.62 5.71 -12.85
C SER A 36 10.57 6.80 -12.70
N GLN A 37 9.94 7.25 -13.79
CA GLN A 37 8.94 8.31 -13.76
C GLN A 37 7.98 8.22 -14.96
N PHE A 38 6.81 8.84 -14.80
CA PHE A 38 5.92 9.11 -15.93
C PHE A 38 6.46 10.25 -16.79
N PRO A 39 6.20 10.25 -18.12
CA PRO A 39 6.28 11.45 -18.93
C PRO A 39 5.46 12.58 -18.31
N ASP A 40 6.00 13.79 -18.23
CA ASP A 40 5.34 14.96 -17.63
C ASP A 40 3.94 15.23 -18.19
N SER A 41 3.78 15.00 -19.49
CA SER A 41 2.50 15.15 -20.20
C SER A 41 1.39 14.24 -19.68
N LEU A 42 1.74 13.11 -19.04
CA LEU A 42 0.80 12.17 -18.42
C LEU A 42 0.59 12.52 -16.95
N ALA A 43 1.65 12.85 -16.21
CA ALA A 43 1.58 13.07 -14.76
C ALA A 43 0.60 14.19 -14.36
N SER A 44 0.49 15.27 -15.14
CA SER A 44 -0.36 16.41 -14.76
C SER A 44 -1.87 16.15 -14.84
N LYS A 45 -2.34 15.10 -15.54
CA LYS A 45 -3.77 14.87 -15.82
C LYS A 45 -4.37 13.61 -15.22
N LEU A 46 -3.52 12.70 -14.76
CA LEU A 46 -3.97 11.43 -14.20
C LEU A 46 -4.75 11.65 -12.90
N GLU A 47 -5.97 11.11 -12.89
CA GLU A 47 -6.83 11.05 -11.71
C GLU A 47 -6.85 9.67 -11.08
N ALA A 48 -6.59 8.62 -11.87
CA ALA A 48 -6.52 7.24 -11.41
C ALA A 48 -5.26 6.54 -11.94
N LEU A 49 -4.53 5.89 -11.04
CA LEU A 49 -3.26 5.25 -11.34
C LEU A 49 -3.18 3.85 -10.74
N THR A 50 -2.84 2.86 -11.55
CA THR A 50 -2.45 1.51 -11.11
C THR A 50 -1.03 1.21 -11.57
N VAL A 51 -0.09 1.03 -10.63
CA VAL A 51 1.34 0.80 -10.91
C VAL A 51 2.02 -0.09 -9.86
N PRO A 52 3.17 -0.72 -10.19
CA PRO A 52 3.97 -1.42 -9.20
C PRO A 52 4.52 -0.49 -8.12
N GLY A 53 4.57 -0.98 -6.88
CA GLY A 53 5.07 -0.18 -5.74
C GLY A 53 6.49 0.35 -5.90
N TRP A 54 7.39 -0.41 -6.54
CA TRP A 54 8.76 0.03 -6.78
C TRP A 54 8.82 1.28 -7.69
N PHE A 55 7.93 1.36 -8.68
CA PHE A 55 7.86 2.48 -9.63
C PHE A 55 7.31 3.72 -8.92
N LEU A 56 6.29 3.56 -8.07
CA LEU A 56 5.76 4.63 -7.24
C LEU A 56 6.86 5.25 -6.36
N CYS A 57 7.67 4.43 -5.68
CA CYS A 57 8.76 4.90 -4.82
C CYS A 57 9.82 5.66 -5.62
N ALA A 58 10.30 5.06 -6.72
CA ALA A 58 11.31 5.68 -7.57
C ALA A 58 10.86 7.05 -8.11
N TRP A 59 9.59 7.14 -8.52
CA TRP A 59 9.02 8.37 -9.04
C TRP A 59 8.86 9.43 -7.94
N ASN A 60 8.38 9.07 -6.75
CA ASN A 60 8.26 10.01 -5.62
C ASN A 60 9.61 10.61 -5.20
N ASP A 61 10.65 9.77 -5.17
CA ASP A 61 11.99 10.21 -4.81
C ASP A 61 12.56 11.22 -5.81
N ILE A 62 12.24 11.09 -7.10
CA ILE A 62 12.62 12.04 -8.14
C ILE A 62 11.88 13.37 -7.93
N LEU A 63 10.55 13.32 -7.73
CA LEU A 63 9.74 14.54 -7.60
C LEU A 63 10.15 15.44 -6.43
N THR A 64 10.58 14.82 -5.34
CA THR A 64 11.00 15.53 -4.14
C THR A 64 12.40 16.13 -4.27
N GLN A 65 13.27 15.55 -5.11
CA GLN A 65 14.60 16.07 -5.40
C GLN A 65 14.59 17.25 -6.39
N TYR A 66 13.70 17.25 -7.38
CA TYR A 66 13.70 18.24 -8.47
C TYR A 66 12.63 19.33 -8.30
N SER A 67 12.51 19.92 -7.11
CA SER A 67 11.45 20.81 -6.57
C SER A 67 11.04 22.09 -7.34
N LYS A 68 11.13 22.13 -8.68
CA LYS A 68 10.54 23.18 -9.51
C LYS A 68 9.12 22.79 -9.93
N GLU A 69 8.18 22.95 -9.01
CA GLU A 69 6.75 23.28 -9.19
C GLU A 69 5.92 22.65 -10.33
N ARG A 70 6.33 21.61 -11.08
CA ARG A 70 5.55 21.18 -12.27
C ARG A 70 5.35 19.68 -12.46
N HIS A 71 5.88 18.83 -11.60
CA HIS A 71 6.03 17.41 -11.92
C HIS A 71 5.16 16.42 -11.10
N GLY A 72 4.24 16.90 -10.24
CA GLY A 72 3.45 16.01 -9.37
C GLY A 72 2.14 15.49 -9.99
N LEU A 73 1.69 14.29 -9.56
CA LEU A 73 0.33 13.78 -9.80
C LEU A 73 -0.70 14.53 -8.93
N TRP A 74 -0.77 15.85 -9.05
CA TRP A 74 -1.61 16.66 -8.16
C TRP A 74 -3.09 16.37 -8.36
N ASN A 75 -3.51 15.87 -9.52
CA ASN A 75 -4.90 15.52 -9.79
C ASN A 75 -5.27 14.09 -9.36
N LEU A 76 -4.32 13.31 -8.83
CA LEU A 76 -4.55 11.92 -8.49
C LEU A 76 -5.51 11.78 -7.32
N LYS A 77 -6.65 11.14 -7.59
CA LYS A 77 -7.70 10.83 -6.63
C LYS A 77 -7.66 9.36 -6.21
N MET A 78 -7.21 8.47 -7.10
CA MET A 78 -7.18 7.02 -6.88
C MET A 78 -5.80 6.44 -7.22
N LEU A 79 -5.19 5.75 -6.25
CA LEU A 79 -3.95 5.02 -6.43
C LEU A 79 -4.16 3.54 -6.11
N ARG A 80 -3.73 2.66 -7.01
CA ARG A 80 -3.65 1.21 -6.78
C ARG A 80 -2.20 0.79 -6.96
N VAL A 81 -1.65 0.24 -5.89
CA VAL A 81 -0.28 -0.22 -5.84
C VAL A 81 -0.29 -1.73 -6.06
N THR A 82 0.36 -2.16 -7.12
CA THR A 82 0.48 -3.57 -7.46
C THR A 82 1.79 -4.14 -6.91
N PRO A 83 1.86 -5.47 -6.76
CA PRO A 83 3.06 -6.15 -6.29
C PRO A 83 4.25 -5.86 -7.20
N GLY A 84 5.36 -5.43 -6.61
CA GLY A 84 6.64 -5.33 -7.31
C GLY A 84 7.46 -6.61 -7.19
N GLN A 85 8.28 -6.89 -8.20
CA GLN A 85 9.37 -7.87 -8.08
C GLN A 85 10.45 -7.36 -7.10
N VAL A 86 10.67 -6.03 -7.07
CA VAL A 86 11.65 -5.36 -6.21
C VAL A 86 10.92 -4.69 -5.04
N GLN A 87 11.41 -4.90 -3.82
CA GLN A 87 10.97 -4.14 -2.66
C GLN A 87 11.83 -2.86 -2.57
N ILE A 88 11.18 -1.71 -2.70
CA ILE A 88 11.82 -0.39 -2.55
C ILE A 88 10.99 0.41 -1.54
N GLN A 89 11.66 1.02 -0.57
CA GLN A 89 11.06 2.02 0.31
C GLN A 89 11.28 3.41 -0.30
N PRO A 90 10.29 4.31 -0.25
CA PRO A 90 10.50 5.68 -0.68
C PRO A 90 11.48 6.34 0.30
N LYS A 91 12.40 7.16 -0.24
CA LYS A 91 13.37 7.95 0.55
C LYS A 91 12.78 9.28 0.97
N ALA A 92 11.80 9.77 0.23
CA ALA A 92 11.13 11.02 0.51
C ALA A 92 9.65 10.81 0.85
N PRO A 93 9.01 11.76 1.56
CA PRO A 93 7.62 11.67 1.93
C PRO A 93 6.70 11.46 0.72
N LEU A 94 5.75 10.53 0.81
CA LEU A 94 4.72 10.37 -0.22
C LEU A 94 3.71 11.52 -0.11
N LYS A 95 3.72 12.44 -1.09
CA LYS A 95 2.85 13.62 -1.10
C LYS A 95 1.79 13.53 -2.19
N PHE A 96 0.54 13.33 -1.78
CA PHE A 96 -0.61 13.27 -2.68
C PHE A 96 -1.75 14.16 -2.17
N SER A 97 -1.73 15.43 -2.57
CA SER A 97 -2.67 16.45 -2.10
C SER A 97 -4.14 16.07 -2.32
N ASN A 98 -4.48 15.51 -3.49
CA ASN A 98 -5.86 15.19 -3.87
C ASN A 98 -6.25 13.71 -3.74
N LEU A 99 -5.37 12.87 -3.18
CA LEU A 99 -5.63 11.44 -3.08
C LEU A 99 -6.78 11.17 -2.11
N ARG A 100 -7.78 10.41 -2.57
CA ARG A 100 -8.99 10.05 -1.81
C ARG A 100 -9.01 8.57 -1.48
N TYR A 101 -8.53 7.75 -2.40
CA TYR A 101 -8.52 6.29 -2.33
C TYR A 101 -7.13 5.75 -2.62
N ILE A 102 -6.65 4.85 -1.76
CA ILE A 102 -5.45 4.06 -2.00
C ILE A 102 -5.74 2.57 -1.83
N SER A 103 -5.20 1.73 -2.70
CA SER A 103 -5.25 0.28 -2.59
C SER A 103 -3.87 -0.35 -2.69
N PHE A 104 -3.59 -1.31 -1.83
CA PHE A 104 -2.41 -2.17 -1.88
C PHE A 104 -2.84 -3.59 -2.23
N LYS A 105 -2.46 -4.05 -3.43
CA LYS A 105 -2.75 -5.40 -3.92
C LYS A 105 -1.51 -6.27 -3.76
N GLU A 106 -1.71 -7.49 -3.29
CA GLU A 106 -0.75 -8.58 -3.26
C GLU A 106 -1.10 -9.58 -4.37
N ASP A 107 -0.07 -10.23 -4.92
CA ASP A 107 -0.25 -11.21 -5.98
C ASP A 107 -0.79 -12.50 -5.36
N ILE A 108 -2.10 -12.74 -5.47
CA ILE A 108 -2.77 -13.89 -4.84
C ILE A 108 -2.20 -15.20 -5.42
N ASP A 109 -1.74 -15.20 -6.68
CA ASP A 109 -1.28 -16.40 -7.38
C ASP A 109 0.18 -16.80 -7.05
N ASN A 110 0.94 -15.94 -6.37
CA ASN A 110 2.34 -16.21 -6.00
C ASN A 110 2.48 -16.84 -4.60
N HIS A 111 1.72 -17.92 -4.36
CA HIS A 111 1.72 -18.72 -3.12
C HIS A 111 3.05 -19.43 -2.77
N ARG A 112 4.14 -19.23 -3.53
CA ARG A 112 5.38 -20.01 -3.38
C ARG A 112 6.52 -19.37 -2.60
N SER A 113 6.42 -18.10 -2.17
CA SER A 113 7.49 -17.53 -1.32
C SER A 113 7.10 -17.57 0.16
N ARG A 114 7.56 -18.64 0.85
CA ARG A 114 7.53 -18.84 2.31
C ARG A 114 8.28 -17.75 3.14
N LYS A 115 8.50 -16.54 2.60
CA LYS A 115 9.32 -15.47 3.21
C LYS A 115 8.70 -14.07 3.23
N ARG A 116 7.49 -13.83 2.71
CA ARG A 116 6.85 -12.50 2.73
C ARG A 116 5.78 -12.37 3.82
N ILE A 117 6.13 -12.68 5.07
CA ILE A 117 5.17 -12.69 6.20
C ILE A 117 5.66 -11.82 7.38
N ILE A 118 6.61 -10.93 7.09
CA ILE A 118 6.71 -9.65 7.79
C ILE A 118 6.40 -8.63 6.71
N GLY A 119 5.33 -7.85 6.89
CA GLY A 119 4.86 -6.85 5.94
C GLY A 119 5.84 -5.68 5.78
N ASP A 120 7.03 -5.96 5.28
CA ASP A 120 7.90 -4.99 4.63
C ASP A 120 7.22 -4.56 3.32
N SER A 121 7.06 -3.29 3.01
CA SER A 121 7.52 -2.09 3.70
C SER A 121 6.65 -0.90 3.31
N LEU A 122 6.04 -0.91 2.12
CA LEU A 122 5.37 0.26 1.57
C LEU A 122 4.02 0.59 2.24
N LEU A 123 3.14 -0.39 2.52
CA LEU A 123 1.90 -0.13 3.25
C LEU A 123 2.19 0.38 4.67
N ASN A 124 3.08 -0.30 5.40
CA ASN A 124 3.45 0.12 6.75
C ASN A 124 4.23 1.43 6.77
N HIS A 125 5.09 1.69 5.78
CA HIS A 125 5.76 2.97 5.62
C HIS A 125 4.75 4.08 5.33
N PHE A 126 3.82 3.86 4.40
CA PHE A 126 2.73 4.80 4.11
C PHE A 126 1.87 5.07 5.35
N LEU A 127 1.53 4.03 6.13
CA LEU A 127 0.79 4.22 7.38
C LEU A 127 1.62 4.99 8.43
N LEU A 128 2.94 4.75 8.54
CA LEU A 128 3.82 5.53 9.42
C LEU A 128 3.87 7.00 9.00
N GLU A 129 4.04 7.28 7.72
CA GLU A 129 3.98 8.65 7.21
C GLU A 129 2.63 9.30 7.50
N MET A 130 1.53 8.56 7.34
CA MET A 130 0.19 9.07 7.62
C MET A 130 -0.08 9.31 9.11
N LEU A 131 0.65 8.62 9.99
CA LEU A 131 0.60 8.84 11.43
C LEU A 131 1.34 10.13 11.81
N TYR A 132 2.53 10.37 11.25
CA TYR A 132 3.37 11.51 11.62
C TYR A 132 3.08 12.78 10.82
N SER A 133 2.70 12.65 9.55
CA SER A 133 2.46 13.74 8.60
C SER A 133 1.15 13.55 7.83
N PRO A 134 -0.01 13.58 8.51
CA PRO A 134 -1.32 13.38 7.88
C PRO A 134 -1.62 14.38 6.75
N GLU A 135 -1.03 15.58 6.82
CA GLU A 135 -1.14 16.67 5.86
C GLU A 135 -0.56 16.36 4.47
N ASN A 136 0.27 15.32 4.33
CA ASN A 136 0.80 14.90 3.02
C ASN A 136 -0.29 14.27 2.13
N CYS A 137 -1.36 13.75 2.72
CA CYS A 137 -2.55 13.23 2.01
C CYS A 137 -3.84 13.72 2.71
N PRO A 138 -4.17 15.01 2.60
CA PRO A 138 -5.23 15.62 3.40
C PRO A 138 -6.63 15.15 3.00
N HIS A 139 -6.84 14.70 1.77
CA HIS A 139 -8.15 14.25 1.28
C HIS A 139 -8.36 12.73 1.34
N LEU A 140 -7.40 11.97 1.86
CA LEU A 140 -7.49 10.52 1.92
C LEU A 140 -8.56 10.09 2.92
N HIS A 141 -9.51 9.27 2.47
CA HIS A 141 -10.60 8.76 3.30
C HIS A 141 -10.85 7.24 3.13
N THR A 142 -10.20 6.60 2.14
CA THR A 142 -10.34 5.15 1.91
C THR A 142 -9.01 4.47 1.69
N ILE A 143 -8.76 3.42 2.47
CA ILE A 143 -7.61 2.53 2.31
C ILE A 143 -8.16 1.12 2.05
N ALA A 144 -7.68 0.46 1.00
CA ALA A 144 -8.00 -0.92 0.68
C ALA A 144 -6.72 -1.76 0.64
N THR A 145 -6.74 -2.97 1.20
CA THR A 145 -5.56 -3.84 1.18
C THR A 145 -5.96 -5.31 1.10
N THR A 146 -5.21 -6.08 0.31
CA THR A 146 -5.19 -7.54 0.40
C THR A 146 -4.09 -8.04 1.33
N THR A 147 -3.12 -7.17 1.66
CA THR A 147 -1.98 -7.45 2.54
C THR A 147 -2.32 -7.16 4.00
N TYR A 148 -1.73 -7.93 4.92
CA TYR A 148 -1.93 -7.75 6.37
C TYR A 148 -1.14 -6.52 6.88
N PRO A 149 -1.79 -5.46 7.37
CA PRO A 149 -1.09 -4.31 7.96
C PRO A 149 -0.56 -4.65 9.36
N ASN A 150 0.32 -3.79 9.87
CA ASN A 150 0.51 -3.67 11.32
C ASN A 150 -0.75 -3.01 11.92
N TRP A 151 -1.46 -3.70 12.81
CA TRP A 151 -2.75 -3.21 13.32
C TRP A 151 -2.61 -2.07 14.32
N ALA A 152 -1.58 -2.10 15.17
CA ALA A 152 -1.28 -1.00 16.08
C ALA A 152 -1.04 0.30 15.30
N LEU A 153 -0.32 0.19 14.19
CA LEU A 153 -0.07 1.31 13.29
C LEU A 153 -1.35 1.77 12.57
N ALA A 154 -2.11 0.86 11.96
CA ALA A 154 -3.35 1.20 11.27
C ALA A 154 -4.36 1.89 12.20
N ILE A 155 -4.51 1.38 13.43
CA ILE A 155 -5.38 1.95 14.45
C ILE A 155 -4.87 3.32 14.91
N GLY A 156 -3.55 3.47 15.10
CA GLY A 156 -2.93 4.76 15.39
C GLY A 156 -3.22 5.80 14.31
N VAL A 157 -3.14 5.41 13.03
CA VAL A 157 -3.47 6.27 11.89
C VAL A 157 -4.93 6.70 11.91
N PHE A 158 -5.86 5.75 12.10
CA PHE A 158 -7.29 6.07 12.14
C PHE A 158 -7.61 7.03 13.28
N HIS A 159 -7.06 6.80 14.46
CA HIS A 159 -7.24 7.71 15.58
C HIS A 159 -6.64 9.10 15.29
N ARG A 160 -5.39 9.17 14.83
CA ARG A 160 -4.71 10.44 14.54
C ARG A 160 -5.45 11.25 13.48
N ARG A 161 -5.86 10.62 12.39
CA ARG A 161 -6.55 11.31 11.28
C ARG A 161 -7.98 11.70 11.65
N ASN A 162 -8.72 10.84 12.35
CA ASN A 162 -10.11 11.14 12.69
C ASN A 162 -10.25 12.17 13.84
N SER A 163 -9.17 12.42 14.58
CA SER A 163 -9.10 13.50 15.58
C SER A 163 -8.58 14.83 15.03
N ASP A 164 -7.96 14.84 13.85
CA ASP A 164 -7.39 16.03 13.24
C ASP A 164 -8.40 16.71 12.29
N LYS A 165 -8.72 17.98 12.54
CA LYS A 165 -9.67 18.76 11.73
C LYS A 165 -9.07 19.26 10.41
N GLY A 166 -7.75 19.21 10.25
CA GLY A 166 -7.03 19.67 9.06
C GLY A 166 -7.00 18.67 7.91
N VAL A 167 -7.46 17.44 8.15
CA VAL A 167 -7.47 16.36 7.15
C VAL A 167 -8.81 15.62 7.14
N SER A 168 -9.07 14.89 6.07
CA SER A 168 -10.27 14.06 5.94
C SER A 168 -10.15 12.82 6.83
N PRO A 169 -11.22 12.47 7.57
CA PRO A 169 -11.23 11.26 8.37
C PRO A 169 -11.19 10.03 7.46
N ILE A 170 -10.57 8.96 7.94
CA ILE A 170 -10.68 7.65 7.33
C ILE A 170 -12.06 7.09 7.65
N SER A 171 -12.90 6.98 6.62
CA SER A 171 -14.28 6.51 6.71
C SER A 171 -14.46 5.08 6.18
N SER A 172 -13.47 4.56 5.43
CA SER A 172 -13.53 3.21 4.88
C SER A 172 -12.17 2.53 4.92
N PHE A 173 -12.13 1.34 5.50
CA PHE A 173 -10.98 0.45 5.47
C PHE A 173 -11.40 -0.92 4.94
N ARG A 174 -10.93 -1.29 3.75
CA ARG A 174 -11.33 -2.52 3.04
C ARG A 174 -10.24 -3.57 3.13
N LEU A 175 -10.61 -4.76 3.61
CA LEU A 175 -9.75 -5.93 3.68
C LEU A 175 -10.27 -6.98 2.70
N CYS A 176 -9.40 -7.58 1.90
CA CYS A 176 -9.82 -8.62 0.95
C CYS A 176 -9.79 -10.05 1.53
N GLY A 177 -9.50 -10.19 2.84
CA GLY A 177 -9.56 -11.45 3.57
C GLY A 177 -10.44 -11.31 4.83
N GLN A 178 -10.76 -12.42 5.51
CA GLN A 178 -11.54 -12.39 6.75
C GLN A 178 -10.68 -11.90 7.93
N PRO A 179 -10.81 -10.65 8.40
CA PRO A 179 -10.19 -10.24 9.65
C PRO A 179 -10.82 -11.01 10.81
N GLN A 180 -10.07 -11.16 11.91
CA GLN A 180 -10.66 -11.65 13.15
C GLN A 180 -11.66 -10.61 13.69
N VAL A 181 -12.77 -11.07 14.28
CA VAL A 181 -13.81 -10.20 14.86
C VAL A 181 -13.23 -9.16 15.83
N VAL A 182 -12.20 -9.53 16.60
CA VAL A 182 -11.49 -8.65 17.54
C VAL A 182 -10.79 -7.48 16.84
N ILE A 183 -10.27 -7.70 15.62
CA ILE A 183 -9.63 -6.64 14.83
C ILE A 183 -10.70 -5.68 14.30
N LEU A 184 -11.82 -6.22 13.79
CA LEU A 184 -12.93 -5.41 13.31
C LEU A 184 -13.51 -4.52 14.41
N SER A 185 -13.65 -5.04 15.63
CA SER A 185 -14.17 -4.25 16.76
C SER A 185 -13.23 -3.12 17.16
N LEU A 186 -11.91 -3.35 17.16
CA LEU A 186 -10.92 -2.31 17.41
C LEU A 186 -10.88 -1.25 16.31
N VAL A 187 -10.98 -1.66 15.04
CA VAL A 187 -11.04 -0.75 13.89
C VAL A 187 -12.31 0.10 13.94
N SER A 188 -13.48 -0.50 14.18
CA SER A 188 -14.76 0.24 14.31
C SER A 188 -14.65 1.30 15.41
N ARG A 189 -14.15 0.89 16.59
CA ARG A 189 -13.93 1.82 17.71
C ARG A 189 -12.93 2.91 17.37
N ALA A 190 -11.86 2.62 16.65
CA ALA A 190 -10.86 3.62 16.25
C ALA A 190 -11.42 4.61 15.22
N ILE A 191 -12.31 4.15 14.33
CA ILE A 191 -13.00 5.01 13.37
C ILE A 191 -14.02 5.91 14.06
N GLU A 192 -14.74 5.36 15.04
CA GLU A 192 -15.81 6.04 15.80
C GLU A 192 -15.29 6.93 16.94
N ALA A 193 -14.10 6.67 17.47
CA ALA A 193 -13.50 7.41 18.58
C ALA A 193 -13.05 8.80 18.14
N ALA A 194 -13.99 9.74 18.11
CA ALA A 194 -13.70 11.15 18.06
C ALA A 194 -13.19 11.61 19.46
N ALA A 195 -11.90 11.91 19.53
CA ALA A 195 -11.24 12.74 20.56
C ALA A 195 -11.19 12.26 22.04
N SER A 196 -11.70 11.09 22.43
CA SER A 196 -11.59 10.59 23.83
C SER A 196 -10.97 9.19 23.97
N SER A 197 -9.98 9.09 24.87
CA SER A 197 -9.16 7.94 25.33
C SER A 197 -8.64 6.95 24.28
N SER A 198 -7.67 7.40 23.49
CA SER A 198 -6.93 6.59 22.51
C SER A 198 -5.99 5.54 23.09
N GLN A 199 -5.53 5.74 24.33
CA GLN A 199 -4.52 4.90 24.98
C GLN A 199 -4.97 3.43 25.08
N ASP A 200 -6.24 3.19 25.44
CA ASP A 200 -6.79 1.85 25.62
C ASP A 200 -6.99 1.13 24.29
N ILE A 201 -7.42 1.87 23.26
CA ILE A 201 -7.62 1.34 21.90
C ILE A 201 -6.28 0.95 21.28
N ILE A 202 -5.25 1.80 21.43
CA ILE A 202 -3.89 1.53 20.94
C ILE A 202 -3.25 0.37 21.72
N SER A 203 -3.40 0.34 23.04
CA SER A 203 -2.85 -0.75 23.86
C SER A 203 -3.49 -2.10 23.52
N ALA A 204 -4.82 -2.11 23.29
CA ALA A 204 -5.53 -3.29 22.82
C ALA A 204 -5.08 -3.72 21.40
N ALA A 205 -4.83 -2.76 20.51
CA ALA A 205 -4.28 -3.04 19.18
C ALA A 205 -2.90 -3.69 19.23
N VAL A 206 -2.01 -3.20 20.10
CA VAL A 206 -0.68 -3.76 20.33
C VAL A 206 -0.75 -5.19 20.84
N GLU A 207 -1.64 -5.48 21.79
CA GLU A 207 -1.78 -6.82 22.36
C GLU A 207 -2.40 -7.81 21.35
N VAL A 208 -3.32 -7.32 20.51
CA VAL A 208 -3.87 -8.08 19.38
C VAL A 208 -2.78 -8.37 18.35
N ASP A 209 -1.97 -7.38 17.96
CA ASP A 209 -0.82 -7.57 17.06
C ASP A 209 0.17 -8.59 17.62
N ARG A 210 0.54 -8.47 18.90
CA ARG A 210 1.43 -9.41 19.58
C ARG A 210 0.86 -10.83 19.59
N SER A 211 -0.43 -10.97 19.89
CA SER A 211 -1.11 -12.27 19.95
C SER A 211 -1.25 -12.92 18.57
N LEU A 212 -1.57 -12.12 17.54
CA LEU A 212 -1.63 -12.57 16.16
C LEU A 212 -0.25 -12.97 15.67
N HIS A 213 0.76 -12.13 15.87
CA HIS A 213 2.14 -12.41 15.50
C HIS A 213 2.64 -13.72 16.15
N LYS A 214 2.35 -13.94 17.44
CA LYS A 214 2.65 -15.20 18.14
C LYS A 214 1.92 -16.42 17.53
N ARG A 215 0.60 -16.34 17.33
CA ARG A 215 -0.20 -17.44 16.74
C ARG A 215 0.23 -17.78 15.31
N TRP A 216 0.63 -16.76 14.55
CA TRP A 216 1.14 -16.93 13.21
C TRP A 216 2.54 -17.53 13.23
N ALA A 217 3.48 -16.99 14.02
CA ALA A 217 4.80 -17.57 14.22
C ALA A 217 4.71 -19.07 14.56
N LEU A 218 3.78 -19.47 15.44
CA LEU A 218 3.53 -20.87 15.77
C LEU A 218 3.00 -21.71 14.59
N ARG A 219 2.14 -21.17 13.73
CA ARG A 219 1.63 -21.85 12.52
C ARG A 219 2.71 -22.06 11.44
N PHE A 220 3.75 -21.22 11.40
CA PHE A 220 4.80 -21.29 10.37
C PHE A 220 6.11 -21.92 10.87
N LEU A 221 6.44 -21.78 12.16
CA LEU A 221 7.61 -22.43 12.79
C LEU A 221 7.35 -23.91 13.11
N ASN A 222 6.10 -24.31 13.33
CA ASN A 222 5.75 -25.72 13.59
C ASN A 222 5.32 -26.50 12.34
N LYS A 223 5.69 -26.06 11.13
CA LYS A 223 5.72 -27.02 10.02
C LYS A 223 6.94 -27.92 10.27
N PRO A 224 6.77 -29.21 10.61
CA PRO A 224 7.92 -30.10 10.64
C PRO A 224 8.59 -29.97 9.28
N ALA A 225 9.91 -29.77 9.28
CA ALA A 225 10.69 -30.05 8.10
C ALA A 225 10.23 -31.44 7.65
N LYS A 226 9.58 -31.54 6.48
CA LYS A 226 9.42 -32.85 5.85
C LYS A 226 10.86 -33.33 5.68
N SER A 227 11.28 -34.22 6.58
CA SER A 227 12.52 -34.93 6.44
C SER A 227 12.47 -35.53 5.04
N ALA A 228 13.51 -35.25 4.26
CA ALA A 228 13.82 -36.07 3.12
C ALA A 228 14.16 -37.46 3.66
N LEU A 229 13.13 -38.26 3.95
CA LEU A 229 13.24 -39.70 4.03
C LEU A 229 13.34 -40.16 2.57
N TRP A 230 14.57 -40.16 2.08
CA TRP A 230 14.95 -41.07 1.02
C TRP A 230 14.62 -42.48 1.53
N PRO A 231 13.93 -43.33 0.76
CA PRO A 231 13.88 -44.74 1.11
C PRO A 231 15.30 -45.28 0.99
N ASP A 232 15.80 -45.78 2.12
CA ASP A 232 16.99 -46.60 2.22
C ASP A 232 16.81 -47.79 1.25
N MET A 233 17.43 -47.71 0.08
CA MET A 233 17.53 -48.86 -0.83
C MET A 233 18.71 -49.71 -0.39
N SER A 234 18.54 -50.33 0.77
CA SER A 234 19.35 -51.47 1.18
C SER A 234 18.43 -52.69 1.31
N LEU A 235 18.68 -53.63 0.39
CA LEU A 235 18.40 -55.08 0.46
C LEU A 235 16.97 -55.56 0.13
N ALA A 236 16.78 -55.93 -1.14
CA ALA A 236 16.33 -57.28 -1.55
C ALA A 236 16.88 -57.59 -2.95
#